data_AF-A0A537UKP3-F1
#
_entry.id   AF-A0A537UKP3-F1
#
_cell.length_a   1.000
_cell.length_b   1.000
_cell.length_c   1.000
_cell.angle_alpha   90.00
_cell.angle_beta   90.00
_cell.angle_gamma   90.00
#
_symmetry.space_group_name_H-M   'P 1'
#
loop_
_entity.id
_entity.type
_entity.pdbx_description
1 polymer ?
#
loop_
_entity_poly.entity_id
_entity_poly.type
_entity_poly.pdbx_seq_one_letter_code
_entity_poly.pdbx_strand_id
1 'polypeptide(L)'
;MRALFLGNVAADTANGIRAELPPELEIEIVADPKELTPKAAAATDILVTNIWRTDYPPALRIALVQSVATGIEWIEQAALPRGIPICNAYGHETAIAEYVLMVMLAWSHRFREIESDFRLRSSWAPSWVKSGAPHGEIRGSTLGIVG
;
A
#
# COMPACT_ATOMS: atom_id res chain seq x y z
N MET A 1 -3.68 8.16 -26.67
CA MET A 1 -4.25 7.63 -25.41
C MET A 1 -3.43 8.22 -24.29
N ARG A 2 -4.09 8.73 -23.23
CA ARG A 2 -3.43 9.45 -22.14
C ARG A 2 -3.60 8.71 -20.82
N ALA A 3 -2.50 8.43 -20.14
CA ALA A 3 -2.45 7.91 -18.80
C ALA A 3 -2.16 9.03 -17.80
N LEU A 4 -3.02 9.17 -16.80
CA LEU A 4 -2.80 10.05 -15.65
C LEU A 4 -2.33 9.19 -14.46
N PHE A 5 -1.12 9.46 -13.98
CA PHE A 5 -0.61 8.93 -12.72
C PHE A 5 -0.88 9.94 -11.62
N LEU A 6 -1.89 9.68 -10.79
CA LEU A 6 -2.37 10.59 -9.76
C LEU A 6 -2.02 10.08 -8.35
N GLY A 7 -1.38 10.93 -7.56
CA GLY A 7 -0.92 10.63 -6.21
C GLY A 7 0.55 10.22 -6.16
N ASN A 8 1.21 10.44 -5.01
CA ASN A 8 2.64 10.20 -4.83
C ASN A 8 3.07 8.77 -5.22
N VAL A 9 2.31 7.76 -4.81
CA VAL A 9 2.62 6.35 -5.12
C VAL A 9 2.54 6.08 -6.63
N ALA A 10 1.54 6.65 -7.31
CA ALA A 10 1.43 6.53 -8.76
C ALA A 10 2.53 7.31 -9.48
N ALA A 11 2.91 8.48 -8.99
CA ALA A 11 4.03 9.25 -9.51
C ALA A 11 5.36 8.48 -9.42
N ASP A 12 5.64 7.87 -8.27
CA ASP A 12 6.82 7.02 -8.08
C ASP A 12 6.79 5.79 -8.98
N THR A 13 5.61 5.17 -9.12
CA THR A 13 5.40 4.05 -10.05
C THR A 13 5.74 4.46 -11.48
N ALA A 14 5.22 5.60 -11.95
CA ALA A 14 5.48 6.12 -13.29
C ALA A 14 6.97 6.32 -13.54
N ASN A 15 7.70 6.86 -12.54
CA ASN A 15 9.14 7.05 -12.62
C ASN A 15 9.90 5.72 -12.70
N GLY A 16 9.44 4.70 -11.97
CA GLY A 16 10.06 3.37 -11.95
C GLY A 16 9.84 2.55 -13.22
N ILE A 17 8.70 2.73 -13.90
CA ILE A 17 8.33 1.89 -15.07
C ILE A 17 8.40 2.65 -16.40
N ARG A 18 8.86 3.89 -16.42
CA ARG A 18 8.78 4.76 -17.61
C ARG A 18 9.36 4.13 -18.88
N ALA A 19 10.43 3.36 -18.75
CA ALA A 19 11.09 2.68 -19.87
C ALA A 19 10.28 1.49 -20.43
N GLU A 20 9.37 0.93 -19.62
CA GLU A 20 8.51 -0.21 -19.98
C GLU A 20 7.16 0.23 -20.56
N LEU A 21 6.84 1.53 -20.47
CA LEU A 21 5.58 2.07 -21.00
C LEU A 21 5.65 2.24 -22.53
N PRO A 22 4.53 2.04 -23.25
CA PRO A 22 4.49 2.25 -24.69
C PRO A 22 4.92 3.68 -25.05
N PRO A 23 5.79 3.86 -26.07
CA PRO A 23 6.34 5.17 -26.41
C PRO A 23 5.27 6.19 -26.88
N GLU A 24 4.16 5.70 -27.43
CA GLU A 24 3.01 6.51 -27.86
C GLU A 24 2.01 6.84 -26.73
N LEU A 25 2.21 6.31 -25.52
CA LEU A 25 1.36 6.61 -24.38
C LEU A 25 1.70 8.01 -23.85
N GLU A 26 0.74 8.94 -23.93
CA GLU A 26 0.90 10.24 -23.30
C GLU A 26 0.78 10.09 -21.78
N ILE A 27 1.83 10.46 -21.05
CA ILE A 27 1.89 10.32 -19.59
C ILE A 27 1.77 11.70 -18.96
N GLU A 28 0.82 11.85 -18.04
CA GLU A 28 0.69 12.98 -17.14
C GLU A 28 0.88 12.49 -15.70
N ILE A 29 1.75 13.15 -14.94
CA ILE A 29 2.04 12.80 -13.55
C ILE A 29 1.61 13.97 -12.68
N VAL A 30 0.74 13.70 -11.70
CA VAL A 30 0.26 14.67 -10.73
C VAL A 30 0.45 14.04 -9.34
N ALA A 31 1.52 14.41 -8.64
CA ALA A 31 1.91 13.78 -7.39
C ALA A 31 1.00 14.16 -6.21
N ASP A 32 0.65 15.45 -6.09
CA ASP A 32 -0.36 15.91 -5.14
C ASP A 32 -1.73 15.99 -5.87
N PRO A 33 -2.75 15.19 -5.47
CA PRO A 33 -4.06 15.26 -6.08
C PRO A 33 -4.72 16.64 -6.04
N LYS A 34 -4.28 17.55 -5.15
CA LYS A 34 -4.75 18.95 -5.13
C LYS A 34 -4.34 19.74 -6.37
N GLU A 35 -3.31 19.30 -7.06
CA GLU A 35 -2.81 19.93 -8.30
C GLU A 35 -3.54 19.38 -9.54
N LEU A 36 -4.48 18.44 -9.37
CA LEU A 36 -5.26 17.89 -10.47
C LEU A 36 -6.11 18.97 -11.14
N THR A 37 -5.79 19.28 -12.39
CA THR A 37 -6.53 20.27 -13.17
C THR A 37 -7.74 19.64 -13.87
N PRO A 38 -8.82 20.40 -14.12
CA PRO A 38 -9.94 19.93 -14.93
C PRO A 38 -9.53 19.49 -16.34
N LYS A 39 -8.52 20.14 -16.93
CA LYS A 39 -8.00 19.79 -18.26
C LYS A 39 -7.33 18.42 -18.26
N ALA A 40 -6.51 18.13 -17.24
CA ALA A 40 -5.85 16.84 -17.07
C ALA A 40 -6.88 15.72 -16.88
N ALA A 41 -7.81 15.90 -15.95
CA ALA A 41 -8.88 14.96 -15.67
C ALA A 41 -9.74 14.67 -16.91
N ALA A 42 -10.18 15.72 -17.62
CA ALA A 42 -11.02 15.58 -18.81
C ALA A 42 -10.29 14.91 -19.99
N ALA A 43 -8.96 14.95 -20.05
CA ALA A 43 -8.17 14.34 -21.12
C ALA A 43 -7.73 12.89 -20.83
N THR A 44 -8.03 12.36 -19.63
CA THR A 44 -7.53 11.08 -19.15
C THR A 44 -8.33 9.90 -19.73
N ASP A 45 -7.64 8.94 -20.35
CA ASP A 45 -8.22 7.67 -20.82
C ASP A 45 -7.92 6.53 -19.82
N ILE A 46 -6.72 6.51 -19.23
CA ILE A 46 -6.27 5.54 -18.23
C ILE A 46 -5.92 6.29 -16.95
N LEU A 47 -6.55 5.93 -15.84
CA LEU A 47 -6.22 6.47 -14.53
C LEU A 47 -5.37 5.46 -13.75
N VAL A 48 -4.16 5.85 -13.37
CA VAL A 48 -3.28 5.07 -12.49
C VAL A 48 -3.21 5.79 -11.14
N THR A 49 -3.79 5.21 -10.09
CA THR A 49 -3.89 5.89 -8.78
C THR A 49 -4.24 4.94 -7.65
N ASN A 50 -4.01 5.31 -6.40
CA ASN A 50 -4.62 4.64 -5.24
C ASN A 50 -5.79 5.44 -4.65
N ILE A 51 -6.18 6.58 -5.26
CA ILE A 51 -7.22 7.47 -4.74
C ILE A 51 -7.99 8.19 -5.86
N TRP A 52 -9.31 8.19 -5.76
CA TRP A 52 -10.18 8.99 -6.62
C TRP A 52 -11.41 9.41 -5.83
N ARG A 53 -11.77 10.69 -5.87
CA ARG A 53 -12.82 11.24 -5.01
C ARG A 53 -13.87 11.99 -5.81
N THR A 54 -15.09 12.04 -5.29
CA THR A 54 -16.22 12.76 -5.90
C THR A 54 -16.02 14.27 -6.01
N ASP A 55 -15.11 14.86 -5.23
CA ASP A 55 -14.75 16.27 -5.29
C ASP A 55 -13.65 16.60 -6.33
N TYR A 56 -13.08 15.59 -6.99
CA TYR A 56 -12.15 15.79 -8.10
C TYR A 56 -12.85 16.25 -9.38
N PRO A 57 -12.14 16.94 -10.29
CA PRO A 57 -12.72 17.36 -11.55
C PRO A 57 -13.27 16.17 -12.37
N PRO A 58 -14.39 16.33 -13.09
CA PRO A 58 -14.97 15.25 -13.87
C PRO A 58 -14.01 14.67 -14.92
N ALA A 59 -13.88 13.34 -14.93
CA ALA A 59 -13.01 12.61 -15.85
C ALA A 59 -13.83 11.59 -16.67
N LEU A 60 -14.69 12.11 -17.55
CA LEU A 60 -15.68 11.31 -18.29
C LEU A 60 -15.08 10.37 -19.34
N ARG A 61 -13.79 10.54 -19.68
CA ARG A 61 -13.07 9.75 -20.69
C ARG A 61 -12.37 8.52 -20.12
N ILE A 62 -12.29 8.38 -18.80
CA ILE A 62 -11.62 7.24 -18.18
C ILE A 62 -12.30 5.96 -18.67
N ALA A 63 -11.50 5.07 -19.26
CA ALA A 63 -11.91 3.75 -19.73
C ALA A 63 -11.27 2.62 -18.91
N LEU A 64 -10.27 2.91 -18.08
CA LEU A 64 -9.58 1.97 -17.20
C LEU A 64 -9.06 2.69 -15.95
N VAL A 65 -9.24 2.07 -14.79
CA VAL A 65 -8.51 2.44 -13.56
C VAL A 65 -7.56 1.31 -13.19
N GLN A 66 -6.27 1.61 -13.07
CA GLN A 66 -5.26 0.73 -12.51
C GLN A 66 -4.85 1.25 -11.13
N SER A 67 -5.23 0.53 -10.08
CA SER A 67 -4.75 0.81 -8.74
C SER A 67 -3.28 0.43 -8.60
N VAL A 68 -2.53 1.29 -7.90
CA VAL A 68 -1.16 0.99 -7.44
C VAL A 68 -1.16 0.32 -6.06
N ALA A 69 -2.33 -0.05 -5.55
CA ALA A 69 -2.53 -0.74 -4.28
C ALA A 69 -3.39 -2.00 -4.46
N THR A 70 -3.35 -2.88 -3.45
CA THR A 70 -4.22 -4.06 -3.34
C THR A 70 -5.68 -3.66 -3.08
N GLY A 71 -5.89 -2.73 -2.15
CA GLY A 71 -7.18 -2.14 -1.82
C GLY A 71 -7.62 -1.08 -2.82
N ILE A 72 -8.95 -0.91 -2.97
CA ILE A 72 -9.57 0.06 -3.87
C ILE A 72 -10.61 0.94 -3.16
N GLU A 73 -10.66 0.90 -1.84
CA GLU A 73 -11.69 1.55 -1.01
C GLU A 73 -11.64 3.07 -1.10
N TRP A 74 -10.47 3.62 -1.45
CA TRP A 74 -10.24 5.06 -1.66
C TRP A 74 -10.52 5.52 -3.09
N ILE A 75 -10.99 4.63 -3.95
CA ILE A 75 -11.43 4.94 -5.31
C ILE A 75 -12.96 4.99 -5.29
N GLU A 76 -13.50 6.20 -5.17
CA GLU A 76 -14.94 6.45 -5.13
C GLU A 76 -15.56 6.16 -6.50
N GLN A 77 -16.02 4.92 -6.69
CA GLN A 77 -16.55 4.41 -7.97
C GLN A 77 -17.75 5.22 -8.50
N ALA A 78 -18.50 5.87 -7.61
CA ALA A 78 -19.59 6.76 -7.99
C ALA A 78 -19.12 8.01 -8.78
N ALA A 79 -17.85 8.39 -8.67
CA ALA A 79 -17.22 9.49 -9.40
C ALA A 79 -16.60 9.06 -10.74
N LEU A 80 -16.68 7.77 -11.09
CA LEU A 80 -16.14 7.21 -12.32
C LEU A 80 -17.25 6.92 -13.33
N PRO A 81 -16.92 6.89 -14.65
CA PRO A 81 -17.83 6.38 -15.65
C PRO A 81 -18.33 4.97 -15.31
N ARG A 82 -19.62 4.70 -15.52
CA ARG A 82 -20.21 3.40 -15.18
C ARG A 82 -19.65 2.29 -16.06
N GLY A 83 -19.37 1.14 -15.45
CA GLY A 83 -19.01 -0.09 -16.15
C GLY A 83 -17.55 -0.18 -16.61
N ILE A 84 -16.70 0.76 -16.20
CA ILE A 84 -15.26 0.68 -16.51
C ILE A 84 -14.57 -0.37 -15.62
N PRO A 85 -13.55 -1.07 -16.14
CA PRO A 85 -12.71 -1.94 -15.33
C PRO A 85 -11.90 -1.15 -14.30
N ILE A 86 -11.83 -1.71 -13.10
CA ILE A 86 -10.92 -1.28 -12.03
C ILE A 86 -10.04 -2.49 -11.69
N CYS A 87 -8.75 -2.37 -11.94
CA CYS A 87 -7.76 -3.41 -11.69
C CYS A 87 -6.93 -3.02 -10.47
N ASN A 88 -6.67 -3.95 -9.56
CA ASN A 88 -5.76 -3.72 -8.44
C ASN A 88 -4.35 -4.27 -8.72
N ALA A 89 -3.43 -4.02 -7.79
CA ALA A 89 -2.11 -4.62 -7.79
C ALA A 89 -2.03 -5.69 -6.69
N TYR A 90 -1.83 -6.96 -7.06
CA TYR A 90 -1.66 -8.10 -6.14
C TYR A 90 -0.24 -8.70 -6.25
N GLY A 91 0.09 -9.73 -5.48
CA GLY A 91 1.42 -10.38 -5.49
C GLY A 91 2.26 -10.13 -4.23
N HIS A 92 1.66 -9.55 -3.19
CA HIS A 92 2.34 -9.15 -1.96
C HIS A 92 2.08 -10.15 -0.81
N GLU A 93 1.42 -11.27 -1.12
CA GLU A 93 0.86 -12.20 -0.14
C GLU A 93 1.98 -12.85 0.68
N THR A 94 3.07 -13.26 0.04
CA THR A 94 4.24 -13.86 0.71
C THR A 94 4.89 -12.88 1.67
N ALA A 95 5.14 -11.64 1.23
CA ALA A 95 5.78 -10.62 2.08
C ALA A 95 4.92 -10.28 3.30
N ILE A 96 3.59 -10.18 3.11
CA ILE A 96 2.66 -9.95 4.22
C ILE A 96 2.58 -11.17 5.15
N ALA A 97 2.58 -12.39 4.62
CA ALA A 97 2.59 -13.61 5.45
C ALA A 97 3.87 -13.71 6.30
N GLU A 98 5.04 -13.41 5.71
CA GLU A 98 6.31 -13.32 6.45
C GLU A 98 6.26 -12.25 7.54
N TYR A 99 5.71 -11.07 7.21
CA TYR A 99 5.54 -9.99 8.19
C TYR A 99 4.66 -10.42 9.36
N VAL A 100 3.50 -11.05 9.10
CA VAL A 100 2.59 -11.54 10.14
C VAL A 100 3.28 -12.56 11.05
N LEU A 101 3.99 -13.54 10.46
CA LEU A 101 4.72 -14.54 11.24
C LEU A 101 5.82 -13.90 12.10
N MET A 102 6.59 -12.97 11.53
CA MET A 102 7.62 -12.21 12.26
C MET A 102 7.02 -11.46 13.45
N VAL A 103 5.88 -10.77 13.25
CA VAL A 103 5.22 -10.01 14.30
C VAL A 103 4.68 -10.93 15.40
N MET A 104 4.09 -12.08 15.05
CA MET A 104 3.65 -13.08 16.02
C MET A 104 4.79 -13.56 16.92
N LEU A 105 5.95 -13.87 16.34
CA LEU A 105 7.14 -14.30 17.08
C LEU A 105 7.69 -13.17 17.96
N ALA A 106 7.84 -11.97 17.40
CA ALA A 106 8.32 -10.79 18.14
C ALA A 106 7.44 -10.47 19.34
N TRP A 107 6.12 -10.61 19.19
CA TRP A 107 5.14 -10.44 20.26
C TRP A 107 5.24 -11.56 21.30
N SER A 108 5.12 -12.82 20.89
CA SER A 108 5.11 -13.98 21.78
C SER A 108 6.38 -14.07 22.65
N HIS A 109 7.52 -13.72 22.06
CA HIS A 109 8.82 -13.75 22.73
C HIS A 109 9.15 -12.45 23.49
N ARG A 110 8.24 -11.46 23.51
CA ARG A 110 8.47 -10.13 24.10
C ARG A 110 9.75 -9.46 23.60
N PHE A 111 10.11 -9.71 22.33
CA PHE A 111 11.43 -9.35 21.80
C PHE A 111 11.75 -7.85 21.90
N ARG A 112 10.75 -6.99 21.67
CA ARG A 112 10.93 -5.53 21.76
C ARG A 112 11.27 -5.05 23.17
N GLU A 113 10.69 -5.69 24.20
CA GLU A 113 11.02 -5.38 25.58
C GLU A 113 12.46 -5.78 25.89
N ILE A 114 12.84 -7.01 25.54
CA ILE A 114 14.20 -7.54 25.74
C ILE A 114 15.23 -6.64 25.03
N GLU A 115 14.98 -6.30 23.77
CA GLU A 115 15.85 -5.43 22.97
C GLU A 115 15.97 -4.03 23.58
N SER A 116 14.85 -3.44 24.00
CA SER A 116 14.84 -2.09 24.57
C SER A 116 15.52 -2.05 25.95
N ASP A 117 15.31 -3.04 26.80
CA ASP A 117 15.97 -3.12 28.11
C ASP A 117 17.49 -3.24 27.96
N PHE A 118 17.93 -4.06 27.00
CA PHE A 118 19.34 -4.20 26.71
C PHE A 118 19.92 -2.91 26.13
N ARG A 119 19.33 -2.36 25.06
CA ARG A 119 19.88 -1.22 24.33
C ARG A 119 19.82 0.09 25.11
N LEU A 120 18.74 0.34 25.85
CA LEU A 120 18.51 1.63 26.52
C LEU A 120 19.02 1.64 27.97
N ARG A 121 19.09 0.48 28.62
CA ARG A 121 19.40 0.38 30.06
C ARG A 121 20.61 -0.50 30.36
N SER A 122 21.23 -1.11 29.34
CA SER A 122 22.27 -2.13 29.51
C SER A 122 21.82 -3.26 30.45
N SER A 123 20.52 -3.54 30.47
CA SER A 123 19.88 -4.45 31.40
C SER A 123 19.74 -5.84 30.77
N TRP A 124 20.13 -6.85 31.55
CA TRP A 124 19.85 -8.26 31.25
C TRP A 124 18.69 -8.81 32.09
N ALA A 125 17.89 -7.94 32.71
CA ALA A 125 16.82 -8.36 33.63
C ALA A 125 15.84 -9.38 33.02
N PRO A 126 15.44 -9.30 31.73
CA PRO A 126 14.58 -10.31 31.11
C PRO A 126 15.26 -11.66 30.86
N SER A 127 16.59 -11.75 30.96
CA SER A 127 17.33 -12.97 30.65
C SER A 127 17.19 -14.03 31.74
N TRP A 128 17.32 -15.30 31.34
CA TRP A 128 17.35 -16.44 32.27
C TRP A 128 18.47 -16.32 33.31
N VAL A 129 19.63 -15.76 32.93
CA VAL A 129 20.77 -15.54 33.85
C VAL A 129 20.40 -14.61 35.01
N LYS A 130 19.43 -13.71 34.81
CA LYS A 130 18.88 -12.81 35.84
C LYS A 130 17.56 -13.29 36.42
N SER A 131 17.18 -14.55 36.17
CA SER A 131 15.86 -15.09 36.56
C SER A 131 14.70 -14.27 36.02
N GLY A 132 14.86 -13.70 34.82
CA GLY A 132 13.79 -13.00 34.12
C GLY A 132 12.62 -13.94 33.82
N ALA A 133 11.42 -13.37 33.77
CA ALA A 133 10.21 -14.14 33.48
C ALA A 133 10.33 -14.80 32.09
N PRO A 134 10.03 -16.11 31.95
CA PRO A 134 9.98 -16.77 30.65
C PRO A 134 9.00 -16.05 29.72
N HIS A 135 9.37 -15.97 28.44
CA HIS A 135 8.43 -15.55 27.40
C HIS A 135 7.60 -16.75 26.90
N GLY A 136 6.55 -16.45 26.14
CA GLY A 136 5.73 -17.50 25.53
C GLY A 136 6.40 -18.13 24.31
N GLU A 137 5.70 -19.11 23.75
CA GLU A 137 5.98 -19.69 22.44
C GLU A 137 4.67 -19.67 21.63
N ILE A 138 4.76 -19.58 20.30
CA ILE A 138 3.58 -19.73 19.45
C ILE A 138 3.20 -21.20 19.22
N ARG A 139 4.09 -22.14 19.55
CA ARG A 139 3.83 -23.59 19.41
C ARG A 139 2.64 -24.00 20.28
N GLY A 140 1.67 -24.69 19.69
CA GLY A 140 0.47 -25.16 20.39
C GLY A 140 -0.59 -24.07 20.64
N SER A 141 -0.35 -22.84 20.19
CA SER A 141 -1.36 -21.78 20.21
C SER A 141 -2.37 -21.93 19.06
N THR A 142 -3.56 -21.35 19.22
CA THR A 142 -4.55 -21.24 18.14
C THR A 142 -4.40 -19.91 17.40
N LEU A 143 -4.21 -19.96 16.09
CA LEU A 143 -4.21 -18.77 15.23
C LEU A 143 -5.60 -18.56 14.61
N GLY A 144 -6.25 -17.46 14.98
CA GLY A 144 -7.46 -16.99 14.29
C GLY A 144 -7.08 -16.07 13.13
N ILE A 145 -7.62 -16.32 11.94
CA ILE A 145 -7.47 -15.47 10.75
C ILE A 145 -8.85 -14.92 10.40
N VAL A 146 -8.96 -13.59 10.30
CA VAL A 146 -10.16 -12.90 9.84
C VAL A 146 -9.85 -12.33 8.46
N GLY A 147 -10.61 -12.77 7.46
CA GLY A 147 -10.51 -12.32 6.07
C GLY A 147 -11.58 -11.31 5.73
#